data_AF-A0A958LM56-F1
#
_entry.id   AF-A0A958LM56-F1
#
_cell.length_a   1.000
_cell.length_b   1.000
_cell.length_c   1.000
_cell.angle_alpha   90.00
_cell.angle_beta   90.00
_cell.angle_gamma   90.00
#
_symmetry.space_group_name_H-M   'P 1'
#
loop_
_entity.id
_entity.type
_entity.pdbx_description
1 polymer ?
#
loop_
_entity_poly.entity_id
_entity_poly.type
_entity_poly.pdbx_seq_one_letter_code
_entity_poly.pdbx_strand_id
1 'polypeptide(L)'
;DINPGNNGSSPINFIEFNGKLYFSADDGVHGRELWETDGTPISTKLTNDINPGNSSSSPSYFKIVNGKLYFFADKILLGNEIWVMSP
;
A
#
# COMPACT_ATOMS: atom_id res chain seq x y z
N ASP A 1 14.61 -5.20 1.68
CA ASP A 1 14.64 -4.46 0.41
C ASP A 1 13.39 -4.84 -0.35
N ILE A 2 12.51 -3.87 -0.66
CA ILE A 2 11.23 -4.12 -1.36
C ILE A 2 11.44 -4.10 -2.88
N ASN A 3 12.34 -3.24 -3.37
CA ASN A 3 12.69 -3.12 -4.78
C ASN A 3 14.17 -3.48 -4.94
N PRO A 4 14.51 -4.76 -5.13
CA PRO A 4 15.90 -5.19 -5.15
C PRO A 4 16.72 -4.47 -6.22
N GLY A 5 17.91 -3.98 -5.83
CA GLY A 5 18.89 -3.40 -6.74
C GLY A 5 19.23 -1.95 -6.40
N ASN A 6 19.54 -1.14 -7.42
CA ASN A 6 19.92 0.26 -7.22
C ASN A 6 18.71 1.22 -7.17
N ASN A 7 17.51 0.71 -7.41
CA ASN A 7 16.28 1.50 -7.35
C ASN A 7 15.74 1.47 -5.91
N GLY A 8 15.23 2.61 -5.42
CA GLY A 8 14.53 2.66 -4.14
C GLY A 8 13.06 2.30 -4.28
N SER A 9 12.45 1.76 -3.22
CA SER A 9 11.00 1.51 -3.18
C SER A 9 10.16 2.75 -2.81
N SER A 10 10.83 3.83 -2.41
CA SER A 10 10.25 5.15 -2.06
C SER A 10 8.96 5.04 -1.24
N PRO A 11 9.00 4.44 -0.03
CA PRO A 11 7.82 4.26 0.79
C PRO A 11 7.30 5.61 1.33
N ILE A 12 5.98 5.83 1.25
CA ILE A 12 5.31 7.06 1.67
C ILE A 12 3.95 6.75 2.31
N ASN A 13 3.29 7.76 2.88
CA ASN A 13 1.91 7.67 3.39
C ASN A 13 1.71 6.58 4.46
N PHE A 14 2.45 6.68 5.58
CA PHE A 14 2.44 5.67 6.64
C PHE A 14 1.25 5.82 7.59
N ILE A 15 0.66 4.69 8.01
CA ILE A 15 -0.34 4.64 9.08
C ILE A 15 -0.23 3.32 9.85
N GLU A 16 -0.33 3.37 11.18
CA GLU A 16 -0.48 2.17 11.99
C GLU A 16 -1.95 1.77 12.07
N PHE A 17 -2.27 0.51 11.79
CA PHE A 17 -3.61 -0.06 11.92
C PHE A 17 -3.52 -1.52 12.39
N ASN A 18 -4.22 -1.87 13.47
CA ASN A 18 -4.26 -3.23 14.04
C ASN A 18 -2.87 -3.86 14.27
N GLY A 19 -1.91 -3.08 14.78
CA GLY A 19 -0.57 -3.57 15.11
C GLY A 19 0.35 -3.79 13.92
N LYS A 20 -0.01 -3.31 12.72
CA LYS A 20 0.85 -3.26 11.53
C LYS A 20 0.95 -1.84 11.00
N LEU A 21 2.07 -1.55 10.35
CA LEU A 21 2.28 -0.32 9.59
C LEU A 21 1.88 -0.57 8.14
N TYR A 22 0.94 0.24 7.64
CA TYR A 22 0.51 0.29 6.24
C TYR A 22 1.13 1.50 5.55
N PHE A 23 1.55 1.33 4.30
CA PHE A 23 2.23 2.37 3.53
C PHE A 23 2.17 2.08 2.04
N SER A 24 2.54 3.07 1.23
CA SER A 24 2.61 2.94 -0.23
C SER A 24 4.04 2.83 -0.70
N ALA A 25 4.36 1.82 -1.48
CA ALA A 25 5.71 1.58 -2.01
C ALA A 25 5.65 0.90 -3.39
N ASP A 26 6.77 0.97 -4.10
CA ASP A 26 6.96 0.36 -5.42
C ASP A 26 8.05 -0.71 -5.34
N ASP A 27 7.77 -1.93 -5.79
CA ASP A 27 8.73 -3.04 -5.83
C ASP A 27 9.40 -3.24 -7.20
N GLY A 28 9.08 -2.37 -8.18
CA GLY A 28 9.57 -2.47 -9.55
C GLY A 28 8.85 -3.53 -10.41
N VAL A 29 7.87 -4.25 -9.85
CA VAL A 29 7.12 -5.31 -10.52
C VAL A 29 5.63 -4.97 -10.60
N HIS A 30 5.04 -4.54 -9.49
CA HIS A 30 3.62 -4.25 -9.34
C HIS A 30 3.30 -2.75 -9.41
N GLY A 31 4.31 -1.90 -9.60
CA GLY A 31 4.16 -0.45 -9.44
C GLY A 31 3.89 -0.06 -7.99
N ARG A 32 3.42 1.18 -7.76
CA ARG A 32 3.16 1.70 -6.42
C ARG A 32 1.81 1.22 -5.89
N GLU A 33 1.88 0.33 -4.92
CA GLU A 33 0.73 -0.37 -4.32
C GLU A 33 0.70 -0.22 -2.78
N LEU A 34 -0.25 -0.91 -2.13
CA LEU A 34 -0.41 -0.96 -0.67
C LEU A 34 0.46 -2.06 -0.05
N TRP A 35 1.29 -1.70 0.92
CA TRP A 35 2.18 -2.58 1.65
C TRP A 35 1.88 -2.59 3.14
N GLU A 36 2.15 -3.71 3.80
CA GLU A 36 2.08 -3.85 5.26
C GLU A 36 3.40 -4.41 5.83
N THR A 37 3.72 -4.04 7.08
CA THR A 37 4.84 -4.58 7.85
C THR A 37 4.55 -4.54 9.35
N ASP A 38 5.12 -5.48 10.11
CA ASP A 38 5.23 -5.42 11.58
C ASP A 38 6.59 -4.85 12.05
N GLY A 39 7.42 -4.37 11.12
CA GLY A 39 8.79 -3.90 11.36
C GLY A 39 9.86 -4.97 11.09
N THR A 40 9.47 -6.21 10.76
CA THR A 40 10.40 -7.25 10.34
C THR A 40 10.44 -7.41 8.81
N PRO A 41 11.59 -7.79 8.23
CA PRO A 41 11.65 -8.09 6.78
C PRO A 41 10.69 -9.19 6.35
N ILE A 42 10.41 -10.18 7.22
CA ILE A 42 9.57 -11.34 6.90
C ILE A 42 8.10 -10.97 6.77
N SER A 43 7.61 -10.04 7.59
CA SER A 43 6.22 -9.59 7.55
C SER A 43 5.96 -8.52 6.48
N THR A 44 7.02 -7.93 5.93
CA THR A 44 6.93 -6.84 4.96
C THR A 44 6.48 -7.39 3.62
N LYS A 45 5.24 -7.10 3.23
CA LYS A 45 4.62 -7.66 2.03
C LYS A 45 3.59 -6.75 1.40
N LEU A 46 3.34 -6.98 0.12
CA LEU A 46 2.23 -6.42 -0.62
C LEU A 46 0.92 -6.88 0.03
N THR A 47 0.09 -5.94 0.46
CA THR A 47 -1.22 -6.25 1.08
C THR A 47 -2.19 -6.71 0.02
N ASN A 48 -2.28 -5.94 -1.08
CA ASN A 48 -3.12 -6.25 -2.22
C ASN A 48 -2.59 -5.54 -3.47
N ASP A 49 -2.57 -6.26 -4.59
CA ASP A 49 -2.31 -5.68 -5.91
C ASP A 49 -3.63 -5.13 -6.46
N ILE A 50 -3.90 -3.83 -6.23
CA ILE A 50 -5.17 -3.21 -6.61
C ILE A 50 -5.27 -3.11 -8.13
N ASN A 51 -4.15 -2.84 -8.79
CA ASN A 51 -4.01 -2.70 -10.23
C ASN A 51 -3.06 -3.77 -10.78
N PRO A 52 -3.58 -4.94 -11.20
CA PRO A 52 -2.74 -6.06 -11.60
C PRO A 52 -1.66 -5.71 -12.63
N GLY A 53 -0.45 -6.18 -12.37
CA GLY A 53 0.72 -5.92 -13.21
C GLY A 53 1.47 -4.66 -12.80
N ASN A 54 2.14 -3.97 -13.71
CA ASN A 54 3.04 -2.86 -13.37
C ASN A 54 2.34 -1.50 -13.18
N SER A 55 1.01 -1.48 -13.16
CA SER A 55 0.22 -0.25 -13.06
C SER A 55 0.04 0.13 -11.60
N SER A 56 0.35 1.38 -11.26
CA SER A 56 0.23 1.82 -9.87
C SER A 56 -1.20 2.16 -9.47
N SER A 57 -1.64 1.75 -8.28
CA SER A 57 -2.86 2.23 -7.62
C SER A 57 -2.61 3.46 -6.73
N SER A 58 -1.35 3.76 -6.43
CA SER A 58 -0.91 4.93 -5.65
C SER A 58 -1.74 5.21 -4.38
N PRO A 59 -1.77 4.28 -3.41
CA PRO A 59 -2.56 4.50 -2.21
C PRO A 59 -2.16 5.79 -1.46
N SER A 60 -3.13 6.51 -0.91
CA SER A 60 -2.88 7.81 -0.27
C SER A 60 -4.01 8.19 0.70
N TYR A 61 -3.81 9.29 1.44
CA TYR A 61 -4.81 9.85 2.37
C TYR A 61 -5.34 8.84 3.40
N PHE A 62 -4.45 8.01 3.95
CA PHE A 62 -4.80 7.04 4.97
C PHE A 62 -5.43 7.71 6.20
N LYS A 63 -6.57 7.18 6.63
CA LYS A 63 -7.31 7.68 7.78
C LYS A 63 -8.04 6.56 8.50
N ILE A 64 -7.88 6.50 9.82
CA ILE A 64 -8.71 5.62 10.66
C ILE A 64 -9.97 6.37 11.07
N VAL A 65 -11.13 5.78 10.81
CA VAL A 65 -12.44 6.27 11.23
C VAL A 65 -13.26 5.09 11.74
N ASN A 66 -13.75 5.18 12.98
CA ASN A 66 -14.59 4.14 13.61
C ASN A 66 -13.98 2.72 13.51
N GLY A 67 -12.67 2.58 13.77
CA GLY A 67 -11.97 1.29 13.76
C GLY A 67 -11.73 0.69 12.37
N LYS A 68 -11.97 1.45 11.29
CA LYS A 68 -11.68 1.05 9.91
C LYS A 68 -10.62 1.97 9.32
N LEU A 69 -9.76 1.41 8.50
CA LEU A 69 -8.77 2.17 7.75
C LEU A 69 -9.33 2.50 6.37
N TYR A 70 -9.43 3.79 6.06
CA TYR A 70 -9.80 4.33 4.75
C TYR A 70 -8.59 4.90 4.04
N PHE A 71 -8.55 4.77 2.73
CA PHE A 71 -7.51 5.39 1.89
C PHE A 71 -8.04 5.55 0.46
N PHE A 72 -7.41 6.42 -0.31
CA PHE A 72 -7.67 6.57 -1.74
C PHE A 72 -6.72 5.69 -2.52
N ALA A 73 -7.20 5.03 -3.56
CA ALA A 73 -6.35 4.36 -4.54
C ALA A 73 -7.05 4.34 -5.91
N ASP A 74 -6.26 4.46 -6.97
CA ASP A 74 -6.73 4.33 -8.34
C ASP A 74 -6.98 2.87 -8.68
N LYS A 75 -8.09 2.62 -9.38
CA LYS A 75 -8.38 1.32 -9.98
C LYS A 75 -8.57 1.49 -11.48
N ILE A 76 -7.87 0.65 -12.26
CA ILE A 76 -7.98 0.66 -13.73
C ILE A 76 -9.47 0.59 -14.12
N LEU A 77 -9.86 1.50 -15.03
CA LEU A 77 -11.23 1.70 -15.55
C LEU A 77 -12.26 2.28 -14.57
N LEU A 78 -11.93 2.48 -13.29
CA LEU A 78 -12.82 3.11 -12.29
C LEU A 78 -12.27 4.46 -11.80
N GLY A 79 -10.97 4.70 -11.90
CA GLY A 79 -10.33 5.90 -11.41
C GLY A 79 -10.08 5.85 -9.91
N ASN A 80 -9.94 7.01 -9.28
CA ASN A 80 -9.62 7.12 -7.86
C ASN A 80 -10.86 6.86 -6.98
N GLU A 81 -10.77 5.83 -6.15
CA GLU A 81 -11.87 5.36 -5.30
C GLU A 81 -11.47 5.36 -3.82
N ILE A 82 -12.48 5.35 -2.95
CA ILE A 82 -12.28 5.15 -1.51
C ILE A 82 -12.27 3.65 -1.20
N TRP A 83 -11.17 3.20 -0.62
CA TRP A 83 -10.98 1.83 -0.15
C TRP A 83 -11.10 1.76 1.37
N VAL A 84 -11.56 0.62 1.88
CA VAL A 84 -11.73 0.39 3.31
C VAL A 84 -11.16 -0.98 3.72
N MET A 85 -10.35 -0.98 4.78
CA MET A 85 -9.96 -2.17 5.50
C MET A 85 -10.68 -2.20 6.85
N SER A 86 -11.29 -3.34 7.15
CA SER A 86 -11.88 -3.62 8.46
C SER A 86 -10.97 -4.59 9.23
N PRO A 87 -11.09 -4.66 10.56
CA PRO A 87 -10.35 -5.62 11.38
C PRO A 87 -10.52 -7.07 10.96
#